data_AF-A0A498NX96-F1
#
_entry.id   AF-A0A498NX96-F1
#
_cell.length_a   1.000
_cell.length_b   1.000
_cell.length_c   1.000
_cell.angle_alpha   90.00
_cell.angle_beta   90.00
_cell.angle_gamma   90.00
#
_symmetry.space_group_name_H-M   'P 1'
#
loop_
_entity.id
_entity.type
_entity.pdbx_description
1 polymer ?
#
loop_
_entity_poly.entity_id
_entity_poly.type
_entity_poly.pdbx_seq_one_letter_code
_entity_poly.pdbx_strand_id
1 'polypeptide(L)'
;MAERKKLGHYKLSDSKTPKYLHNENVKLVPDIVGNAFYKEQFETVEQCFKVIGFTLEELGSVYSILAGILNAGDVEFTSVASEHQTDKSNISNMAVLESAASLLCIRADELQEALTSHCVVTRGETIVRSNTVEKATEVRDAMGKALYGRLFSWIVNRINSLLKPDNQSE
;
A
#
# COMPACT_ATOMS: atom_id res chain seq x y z
N MET A 1 -9.26 -20.46 -10.98
CA MET A 1 -7.92 -20.29 -11.60
C MET A 1 -7.65 -18.86 -12.06
N ALA A 2 -8.60 -18.12 -12.63
CA ALA A 2 -8.40 -16.72 -13.05
C ALA A 2 -8.14 -15.76 -11.88
N GLU A 3 -8.88 -15.89 -10.76
CA GLU A 3 -8.69 -15.06 -9.55
C GLU A 3 -7.33 -15.31 -8.89
N ARG A 4 -6.89 -16.57 -8.79
CA ARG A 4 -5.55 -16.92 -8.29
C ARG A 4 -4.42 -16.33 -9.14
N LYS A 5 -4.62 -16.22 -10.47
CA LYS A 5 -3.68 -15.53 -11.36
C LYS A 5 -3.66 -14.00 -11.12
N LYS A 6 -4.81 -13.40 -10.77
CA LYS A 6 -4.89 -11.98 -10.39
C LYS A 6 -4.18 -11.70 -9.06
N LEU A 7 -4.34 -12.54 -8.03
CA LEU A 7 -3.67 -12.36 -6.74
C LEU A 7 -2.15 -12.45 -6.85
N GLY A 8 -1.63 -13.41 -7.63
CA GLY A 8 -0.20 -13.52 -7.90
C GLY A 8 0.39 -12.31 -8.63
N HIS A 9 -0.38 -11.68 -9.52
CA HIS A 9 0.03 -10.43 -10.18
C HIS A 9 0.23 -9.29 -9.15
N TYR A 10 -0.64 -9.22 -8.15
CA TYR A 10 -0.58 -8.24 -7.07
C TYR A 10 0.29 -8.66 -5.87
N LYS A 11 1.08 -9.74 -6.00
CA LYS A 11 1.94 -10.27 -4.93
C LYS A 11 1.20 -10.56 -3.62
N LEU A 12 -0.09 -10.89 -3.69
CA LEU A 12 -0.89 -11.25 -2.53
C LEU A 12 -0.92 -12.77 -2.35
N SER A 13 -0.83 -13.23 -1.11
CA SER A 13 -0.90 -14.65 -0.76
C SER A 13 -2.34 -15.09 -0.56
N ASP A 14 -2.67 -16.31 -1.02
CA ASP A 14 -3.95 -16.97 -0.73
C ASP A 14 -4.04 -17.46 0.73
N SER A 15 -2.91 -17.66 1.42
CA SER A 15 -2.85 -18.32 2.72
C SER A 15 -2.53 -17.40 3.90
N LYS A 16 -2.02 -16.20 3.64
CA LYS A 16 -1.62 -15.24 4.66
C LYS A 16 -2.43 -13.97 4.53
N THR A 17 -3.23 -13.67 5.56
CA THR A 17 -3.94 -12.40 5.67
C THR A 17 -2.93 -11.27 5.91
N PRO A 18 -2.95 -10.19 5.10
CA PRO A 18 -2.10 -9.02 5.32
C PRO A 18 -2.33 -8.40 6.70
N LYS A 19 -1.27 -7.87 7.32
CA LYS A 19 -1.30 -7.31 8.68
C LYS A 19 -2.36 -6.24 8.87
N TYR A 20 -2.49 -5.32 7.92
CA TYR A 20 -3.48 -4.22 7.99
C TYR A 20 -4.93 -4.68 7.93
N LEU A 21 -5.20 -5.93 7.57
CA LEU A 21 -6.55 -6.48 7.59
C LEU A 21 -6.89 -7.16 8.93
N HIS A 22 -5.90 -7.47 9.77
CA HIS A 22 -6.18 -7.97 11.11
C HIS A 22 -6.80 -6.85 11.97
N ASN A 23 -8.04 -7.06 12.38
CA ASN A 23 -8.77 -6.13 13.23
C ASN A 23 -9.45 -6.90 14.35
N GLU A 24 -9.21 -6.49 15.60
CA GLU A 24 -9.80 -7.12 16.79
C GLU A 24 -11.33 -7.01 16.79
N ASN A 25 -11.89 -5.99 16.14
CA ASN A 25 -13.32 -5.71 16.06
C ASN A 25 -13.98 -6.34 14.82
N VAL A 26 -13.21 -6.84 13.86
CA VAL A 26 -13.72 -7.46 12.63
C VAL A 26 -13.05 -8.82 12.46
N LYS A 27 -13.76 -9.88 12.86
CA LYS A 27 -13.33 -11.25 12.53
C LYS A 27 -13.51 -11.45 11.02
N LEU A 28 -12.43 -11.22 10.28
CA LEU A 28 -12.37 -11.64 8.88
C LEU A 28 -12.58 -13.15 8.81
N VAL A 29 -13.47 -13.56 7.91
CA VAL A 29 -13.78 -14.97 7.67
C VAL A 29 -12.50 -15.66 7.18
N PRO A 30 -12.19 -16.90 7.61
CA PRO A 30 -10.90 -17.55 7.31
C PRO A 30 -10.55 -17.68 5.82
N ASP A 31 -11.55 -17.58 4.95
CA ASP A 31 -11.40 -17.66 3.50
C ASP A 31 -12.01 -16.42 2.82
N ILE A 32 -11.31 -15.28 2.85
CA ILE A 32 -11.79 -14.02 2.25
C ILE A 32 -12.03 -14.18 0.74
N VAL A 33 -11.15 -14.95 0.06
CA VAL A 33 -11.16 -15.12 -1.39
C VAL A 33 -12.27 -16.09 -1.83
N GLY A 34 -12.48 -17.18 -1.11
CA GLY A 34 -13.55 -18.14 -1.39
C GLY A 34 -14.91 -17.74 -0.82
N ASN A 35 -14.99 -16.70 0.00
CA ASN A 35 -16.24 -16.20 0.53
C ASN A 35 -17.10 -15.54 -0.56
N ALA A 36 -18.26 -16.13 -0.83
CA ALA A 36 -19.18 -15.66 -1.87
C ALA A 36 -19.62 -14.20 -1.68
N PHE A 37 -19.82 -13.75 -0.44
CA PHE A 37 -20.23 -12.37 -0.14
C PHE A 37 -19.15 -11.37 -0.56
N TYR A 38 -17.88 -11.56 -0.17
CA TYR A 38 -16.81 -10.64 -0.57
C TYR A 38 -16.55 -10.66 -2.07
N LYS A 39 -16.69 -11.83 -2.69
CA LYS A 39 -16.59 -11.96 -4.14
C LYS A 39 -17.67 -11.16 -4.86
N GLU A 40 -18.93 -11.32 -4.47
CA GLU A 40 -20.06 -10.58 -5.07
C GLU A 40 -19.94 -9.07 -4.87
N GLN A 41 -19.52 -8.64 -3.67
CA GLN A 41 -19.26 -7.23 -3.37
C GLN A 41 -18.14 -6.66 -4.25
N PHE A 42 -17.05 -7.42 -4.43
CA PHE A 42 -15.94 -7.02 -5.30
C PHE A 42 -16.37 -6.93 -6.77
N GLU A 43 -17.10 -7.92 -7.28
CA GLU A 43 -17.64 -7.93 -8.63
C GLU A 43 -18.58 -6.73 -8.88
N THR A 44 -19.43 -6.41 -7.91
CA THR A 44 -20.33 -5.24 -7.97
C THR A 44 -19.53 -3.94 -8.09
N VAL A 45 -18.49 -3.77 -7.26
CA VAL A 45 -17.60 -2.59 -7.32
C VAL A 45 -16.87 -2.52 -8.67
N GLU A 46 -16.34 -3.63 -9.17
CA GLU A 46 -15.72 -3.70 -10.51
C GLU A 46 -16.68 -3.27 -11.62
N GLN A 47 -17.96 -3.67 -11.55
CA GLN A 47 -18.98 -3.24 -12.51
C GLN A 47 -19.29 -1.75 -12.39
N CYS A 48 -19.44 -1.23 -11.17
CA CYS A 48 -19.67 0.20 -10.96
C CYS A 48 -18.58 1.07 -11.59
N PHE A 49 -17.31 0.71 -11.38
CA PHE A 49 -16.20 1.45 -11.99
C PHE A 49 -16.25 1.43 -13.53
N LYS A 50 -16.57 0.28 -14.13
CA LYS A 50 -16.73 0.16 -15.59
C LYS A 50 -17.87 1.02 -16.11
N VAL A 51 -19.02 1.01 -15.44
CA VAL A 51 -20.19 1.81 -15.82
C VAL A 51 -19.93 3.31 -15.71
N ILE A 52 -19.21 3.75 -14.68
CA ILE A 52 -18.82 5.16 -14.50
C ILE A 52 -17.81 5.59 -15.59
N GLY A 53 -17.06 4.65 -16.16
CA GLY A 53 -16.12 4.92 -17.26
C GLY A 53 -14.64 4.89 -16.87
N PHE A 54 -14.27 4.22 -15.78
CA PHE A 54 -12.87 3.95 -15.48
C PHE A 54 -12.27 2.99 -16.50
N THR A 55 -11.04 3.27 -16.93
CA THR A 55 -10.31 2.36 -17.81
C THR A 55 -9.76 1.16 -17.04
N LEU A 56 -9.44 0.08 -17.76
CA LEU A 56 -8.79 -1.09 -17.16
C LEU A 56 -7.39 -0.76 -16.61
N GLU A 57 -6.70 0.21 -17.20
CA GLU A 57 -5.39 0.68 -16.73
C GLU A 57 -5.51 1.47 -15.42
N GLU A 58 -6.52 2.34 -15.32
CA GLU A 58 -6.84 3.08 -14.10
C GLU A 58 -7.19 2.13 -12.96
N LEU A 59 -8.04 1.13 -13.23
CA LEU A 59 -8.37 0.09 -12.25
C LEU A 59 -7.17 -0.76 -11.86
N GLY A 60 -6.34 -1.13 -12.83
CA GLY A 60 -5.08 -1.84 -12.57
C GLY A 60 -4.18 -1.07 -11.61
N SER A 61 -4.08 0.25 -11.81
CA SER A 61 -3.31 1.16 -10.95
C SER A 61 -3.90 1.27 -9.54
N VAL A 62 -5.23 1.39 -9.42
CA VAL A 62 -5.93 1.39 -8.12
C VAL A 62 -5.62 0.10 -7.35
N TYR A 63 -5.75 -1.05 -7.99
CA TYR A 63 -5.46 -2.35 -7.36
C TYR A 63 -3.98 -2.51 -7.03
N SER A 64 -3.07 -2.03 -7.89
CA SER A 64 -1.64 -2.06 -7.63
C SER A 64 -1.28 -1.25 -6.38
N ILE A 65 -1.84 -0.05 -6.23
CA ILE A 65 -1.62 0.80 -5.05
C ILE A 65 -2.18 0.13 -3.79
N LEU A 66 -3.42 -0.39 -3.83
CA LEU A 66 -4.01 -1.10 -2.70
C LEU A 66 -3.19 -2.31 -2.28
N ALA A 67 -2.75 -3.14 -3.23
CA ALA A 67 -1.87 -4.27 -2.97
C ALA A 67 -0.50 -3.84 -2.44
N GLY A 68 0.05 -2.74 -2.96
CA GLY A 68 1.28 -2.12 -2.48
C GLY A 68 1.17 -1.67 -1.02
N ILE A 69 0.04 -1.08 -0.61
CA ILE A 69 -0.23 -0.71 0.78
C ILE A 69 -0.29 -1.95 1.69
N LEU A 70 -0.95 -3.03 1.25
CA LEU A 70 -1.03 -4.28 2.01
C LEU A 70 0.36 -4.92 2.18
N ASN A 71 1.15 -5.01 1.10
CA ASN A 71 2.53 -5.51 1.15
C ASN A 71 3.41 -4.62 2.03
N ALA A 72 3.27 -3.29 1.92
CA ALA A 72 4.02 -2.36 2.76
C ALA A 72 3.73 -2.59 4.24
N GLY A 73 2.48 -2.84 4.63
CA GLY A 73 2.11 -3.17 6.02
C GLY A 73 2.72 -4.47 6.56
N ASP A 74 3.07 -5.40 5.67
CA ASP A 74 3.73 -6.66 6.02
C ASP A 74 5.25 -6.53 6.17
N VAL A 75 5.85 -5.39 5.82
CA VAL A 75 7.28 -5.11 6.05
C VAL A 75 7.58 -5.14 7.55
N GLU A 76 8.62 -5.88 7.91
CA GLU A 76 9.07 -6.11 9.28
C GLU A 76 10.42 -5.45 9.52
N PHE A 77 10.55 -4.84 10.69
CA PHE A 77 11.76 -4.16 11.13
C PHE A 77 12.39 -4.92 12.30
N THR A 78 13.72 -4.96 12.32
CA THR A 78 14.54 -5.53 13.39
C THR A 78 15.57 -4.52 13.86
N SER A 79 15.92 -4.56 15.15
CA SER A 79 16.99 -3.72 15.69
C SER A 79 18.35 -4.31 15.32
N VAL A 80 19.29 -3.44 14.95
CA VAL A 80 20.69 -3.79 14.69
C VAL A 80 21.56 -2.96 15.62
N ALA A 81 22.26 -3.62 16.54
CA ALA A 81 23.25 -2.98 17.39
C ALA A 81 24.55 -2.76 16.61
N SER A 82 25.07 -1.53 16.63
CA SER A 82 26.39 -1.17 16.12
C SER A 82 27.22 -0.55 17.25
N GLU A 83 28.55 -0.69 17.20
CA GLU A 83 29.49 -0.14 18.20
C GLU A 83 29.29 1.36 18.49
N HIS A 84 28.66 2.10 17.56
CA HIS A 84 28.45 3.56 17.68
C HIS A 84 26.97 3.99 17.66
N GLN A 85 26.02 3.05 17.57
CA GLN A 85 24.58 3.36 17.52
C GLN A 85 23.76 2.15 17.97
N THR A 86 23.01 2.31 19.06
CA THR A 86 22.27 1.23 19.72
C THR A 86 20.87 0.98 19.17
N ASP A 87 20.32 1.88 18.34
CA ASP A 87 18.89 1.89 18.01
C ASP A 87 18.61 2.02 16.50
N LYS A 88 19.40 1.35 15.64
CA LYS A 88 19.13 1.33 14.19
C LYS A 88 18.09 0.28 13.84
N SER A 89 17.15 0.62 12.96
CA SER A 89 16.27 -0.34 12.30
C SER A 89 16.89 -0.88 11.01
N ASN A 90 16.59 -2.14 10.72
CA ASN A 90 16.81 -2.77 9.42
C ASN A 90 15.57 -3.59 9.03
N ILE A 91 15.40 -3.88 7.75
CA ILE A 91 14.28 -4.67 7.24
C ILE A 91 14.64 -6.16 7.29
N SER A 92 13.81 -6.99 7.93
CA SER A 92 14.07 -8.43 8.08
C SER A 92 13.55 -9.28 6.92
N ASN A 93 12.58 -8.76 6.15
CA ASN A 93 11.89 -9.49 5.09
C ASN A 93 11.96 -8.76 3.75
N MET A 94 13.16 -8.63 3.18
CA MET A 94 13.43 -7.85 1.96
C MET A 94 12.51 -8.18 0.77
N ALA A 95 12.15 -9.45 0.57
CA ALA A 95 11.24 -9.86 -0.51
C ALA A 95 9.84 -9.21 -0.42
N VAL A 96 9.36 -8.89 0.79
CA VAL A 96 8.09 -8.19 1.00
C VAL A 96 8.23 -6.71 0.65
N LEU A 97 9.36 -6.10 1.01
CA LEU A 97 9.70 -4.73 0.61
C LEU A 97 9.77 -4.61 -0.92
N GLU A 98 10.48 -5.53 -1.58
CA GLU A 98 10.58 -5.56 -3.04
C GLU A 98 9.21 -5.71 -3.71
N SER A 99 8.33 -6.53 -3.13
CA SER A 99 6.95 -6.67 -3.61
C SER A 99 6.19 -5.35 -3.51
N ALA A 100 6.24 -4.68 -2.36
CA ALA A 100 5.64 -3.36 -2.18
C ALA A 100 6.23 -2.31 -3.13
N ALA A 101 7.55 -2.25 -3.26
CA ALA A 101 8.27 -1.32 -4.12
C ALA A 101 7.88 -1.50 -5.59
N SER A 102 7.80 -2.75 -6.06
CA SER A 102 7.40 -3.06 -7.44
C SER A 102 5.96 -2.63 -7.77
N LEU A 103 5.03 -2.82 -6.83
CA LEU A 103 3.62 -2.45 -6.99
C LEU A 103 3.39 -0.93 -6.94
N LEU A 104 4.23 -0.22 -6.20
CA LEU A 104 4.21 1.24 -6.08
C LEU A 104 5.10 1.93 -7.13
N CYS A 105 5.80 1.16 -7.97
CA CYS A 105 6.77 1.65 -8.95
C CYS A 105 7.88 2.52 -8.33
N ILE A 106 8.37 2.13 -7.14
CA ILE A 106 9.47 2.78 -6.42
C ILE A 106 10.65 1.80 -6.40
N ARG A 107 11.88 2.32 -6.36
CA ARG A 107 13.05 1.45 -6.17
C ARG A 107 13.09 0.91 -4.74
N ALA A 108 13.46 -0.36 -4.58
CA ALA A 108 13.46 -1.00 -3.26
C ALA A 108 14.44 -0.34 -2.28
N ASP A 109 15.60 0.12 -2.76
CA ASP A 109 16.60 0.84 -1.96
C ASP A 109 16.09 2.21 -1.49
N GLU A 110 15.41 2.96 -2.36
CA GLU A 110 14.78 4.24 -2.00
C GLU A 110 13.66 4.05 -0.96
N LEU A 111 12.83 3.01 -1.12
CA LEU A 111 11.79 2.69 -0.15
C LEU A 111 12.38 2.24 1.19
N GLN A 112 13.45 1.44 1.17
CA GLN A 112 14.17 1.06 2.37
C GLN A 112 14.71 2.28 3.11
N GLU A 113 15.41 3.17 2.40
CA GLU A 113 15.98 4.38 3.00
C GLU A 113 14.90 5.29 3.59
N ALA A 114 13.79 5.51 2.86
CA ALA A 114 12.67 6.32 3.30
C ALA A 114 11.98 5.78 4.57
N LEU A 115 11.96 4.46 4.76
CA LEU A 115 11.40 3.83 5.96
C LEU A 115 12.40 3.80 7.13
N THR A 116 13.67 3.55 6.84
CA THR A 116 14.69 3.25 7.87
C THR A 116 15.53 4.46 8.28
N SER A 117 15.39 5.61 7.61
CA SER A 117 16.17 6.81 7.90
C SER A 117 15.31 8.08 7.89
N HIS A 118 15.83 9.14 8.50
CA HIS A 118 15.29 10.50 8.42
C HIS A 118 16.42 11.53 8.30
N CYS A 119 16.12 12.64 7.63
CA CYS A 119 17.07 13.74 7.46
C CYS A 119 16.71 14.89 8.41
N VAL A 120 17.70 15.40 9.14
CA VAL A 120 17.58 16.59 9.98
C VAL A 120 18.45 17.69 9.38
N VAL A 121 17.84 18.83 9.06
CA VAL A 121 18.57 20.02 8.62
C VAL A 121 18.82 20.92 9.81
N THR A 122 20.07 21.23 10.11
CA THR A 122 20.44 22.12 11.22
C THR A 122 21.61 23.00 10.79
N ARG A 123 21.47 24.32 10.97
CA ARG A 123 22.52 25.33 10.61
C ARG A 123 23.03 25.22 9.16
N GLY A 124 22.19 24.76 8.23
CA GLY A 124 22.55 24.58 6.82
C GLY A 124 23.17 23.21 6.48
N GLU A 125 23.43 22.36 7.48
CA GLU A 125 23.91 20.99 7.28
C GLU A 125 22.74 20.00 7.28
N THR A 126 22.80 19.00 6.39
CA THR A 126 21.84 17.89 6.34
C THR A 126 22.48 16.65 6.99
N ILE A 127 21.89 16.20 8.09
CA ILE A 127 22.35 15.02 8.83
C ILE A 127 21.33 13.90 8.62
N VAL A 128 21.76 12.80 8.00
CA VAL A 128 20.95 11.58 7.87
C VAL A 128 21.14 10.73 9.11
N ARG A 129 20.03 10.33 9.74
CA ARG A 129 20.00 9.46 10.92
C ARG A 129 19.12 8.27 10.67
N SER A 130 19.51 7.11 11.19
CA SER A 130 18.67 5.91 11.16
C SER A 130 17.49 6.06 12.13
N ASN A 131 16.33 5.52 11.74
CA ASN A 131 15.14 5.38 12.57
C ASN A 131 15.30 4.18 13.51
N THR A 132 14.70 4.27 14.70
CA THR A 132 14.46 3.08 15.54
C THR A 132 13.40 2.18 14.91
N VAL A 133 13.27 0.94 15.41
CA VAL A 133 12.24 -0.01 14.92
C VAL A 133 10.84 0.57 15.08
N GLU A 134 10.57 1.20 16.22
CA GLU A 134 9.30 1.85 16.53
C GLU A 134 9.06 2.99 15.53
N LYS A 135 10.08 3.83 15.29
CA LYS A 135 9.92 4.96 14.38
C LYS A 135 9.72 4.53 12.94
N ALA A 136 10.46 3.53 12.48
CA ALA A 136 10.29 2.96 11.13
C ALA A 136 8.88 2.37 10.93
N THR A 137 8.34 1.74 11.98
CA THR A 137 6.96 1.23 12.00
C THR A 137 5.94 2.35 11.89
N GLU A 138 6.10 3.44 12.65
CA GLU A 138 5.24 4.62 12.55
C GLU A 138 5.28 5.24 11.14
N VAL A 139 6.47 5.36 10.55
CA VAL A 139 6.66 5.92 9.20
C VAL A 139 5.97 5.05 8.15
N ARG A 140 6.11 3.72 8.22
CA ARG A 140 5.41 2.76 7.35
C ARG A 140 3.89 2.92 7.43
N ASP A 141 3.35 3.02 8.65
CA ASP A 141 1.91 3.14 8.88
C ASP A 141 1.38 4.51 8.41
N ALA A 142 2.13 5.57 8.64
CA ALA A 142 1.81 6.92 8.14
C ALA A 142 1.83 6.96 6.61
N MET A 143 2.82 6.32 5.98
CA MET A 143 2.90 6.18 4.52
C MET A 143 1.67 5.43 3.98
N GLY A 144 1.29 4.30 4.59
CA GLY A 144 0.10 3.54 4.19
C GLY A 144 -1.18 4.37 4.26
N LYS A 145 -1.38 5.12 5.36
CA LYS A 145 -2.51 6.05 5.51
C LYS A 145 -2.50 7.17 4.47
N ALA A 146 -1.33 7.76 4.21
CA ALA A 146 -1.19 8.83 3.23
C ALA A 146 -1.47 8.33 1.80
N LEU A 147 -0.96 7.15 1.42
CA LEU A 147 -1.22 6.53 0.13
C LEU A 147 -2.71 6.23 -0.06
N TYR A 148 -3.35 5.59 0.94
CA TYR A 148 -4.78 5.30 0.87
C TYR A 148 -5.61 6.57 0.77
N GLY A 149 -5.30 7.59 1.59
CA GLY A 149 -5.98 8.88 1.56
C GLY A 149 -5.89 9.56 0.19
N ARG A 150 -4.68 9.61 -0.39
CA ARG A 150 -4.47 10.18 -1.73
C ARG A 150 -5.19 9.39 -2.82
N LEU A 151 -5.16 8.06 -2.75
CA LEU A 151 -5.87 7.19 -3.69
C LEU A 151 -7.38 7.45 -3.63
N PHE A 152 -7.96 7.49 -2.43
CA PHE A 152 -9.37 7.76 -2.25
C PHE A 152 -9.77 9.13 -2.80
N SER A 153 -9.01 10.18 -2.48
CA SER A 153 -9.23 11.51 -3.05
C SER A 153 -9.14 11.51 -4.57
N TRP A 154 -8.17 10.78 -5.15
CA TRP A 154 -8.05 10.65 -6.60
C TRP A 154 -9.27 9.95 -7.22
N ILE A 155 -9.74 8.84 -6.63
CA ILE A 155 -10.94 8.13 -7.11
C ILE A 155 -12.15 9.05 -7.13
N VAL A 156 -12.39 9.80 -6.04
CA VAL A 156 -13.50 10.76 -5.96
C VAL A 156 -13.38 11.84 -7.03
N ASN A 157 -12.21 12.43 -7.20
CA ASN A 157 -11.97 13.44 -8.23
C ASN A 157 -12.17 12.89 -9.64
N ARG A 158 -11.77 11.63 -9.88
CA ARG A 158 -11.95 10.95 -11.16
C ARG A 158 -13.43 10.71 -11.45
N ILE A 159 -14.20 10.21 -10.47
CA ILE A 159 -15.66 10.08 -10.58
C ILE A 159 -16.30 11.43 -10.89
N ASN A 160 -15.96 12.48 -10.14
CA ASN A 160 -16.51 13.82 -10.35
C ASN A 160 -16.18 14.37 -11.74
N SER A 161 -15.01 14.02 -12.29
CA SER A 161 -14.61 14.43 -13.64
C SER A 161 -15.39 13.69 -14.72
N LEU A 162 -15.66 12.39 -14.53
CA LEU A 162 -16.41 11.56 -15.48
C LEU A 162 -17.91 11.85 -15.48
N LEU A 163 -18.46 12.32 -14.35
CA LEU A 163 -19.87 12.69 -14.20
C LEU A 163 -20.14 14.18 -14.43
N LYS A 164 -19.10 14.98 -14.69
CA LYS A 164 -19.26 16.40 -14.94
C LYS A 164 -20.15 16.58 -16.19
N PRO A 165 -21.26 17.33 -16.11
CA PRO A 165 -22.06 17.63 -17.29
C PRO A 165 -21.18 18.35 -18.31
N ASP A 166 -21.29 17.97 -19.57
CA ASP A 166 -20.76 18.80 -20.65
C ASP A 166 -21.48 20.14 -20.53
N ASN A 167 -20.75 21.20 -20.19
CA ASN A 167 -21.24 22.57 -20.36
C ASN A 167 -21.26 22.88 -21.86
N GLN A 168 -22.11 22.16 -22.60
CA GLN A 168 -22.67 22.66 -23.85
C GLN A 168 -23.86 23.52 -23.45
N SER A 169 -23.60 24.79 -23.24
CA SER A 169 -24.64 25.81 -23.11
C SER A 169 -24.14 27.07 -23.80
N GLU A 170 -24.56 27.14 -25.07
CA GLU A 170 -24.86 28.31 -25.92
C GLU A 170 -23.86 29.47 -26.06
#